data_AF-A0A842YJA6-F1
#
_entry.id   AF-A0A842YJA6-F1
#
_cell.length_a   1.000
_cell.length_b   1.000
_cell.length_c   1.000
_cell.angle_alpha   90.00
_cell.angle_beta   90.00
_cell.angle_gamma   90.00
#
_symmetry.space_group_name_H-M   'P 1'
#
loop_
_entity.id
_entity.type
_entity.pdbx_description
1 polymer ?
#
loop_
_entity_poly.entity_id
_entity_poly.type
_entity_poly.pdbx_seq_one_letter_code
_entity_poly.pdbx_strand_id
1 'polypeptide(L)'
;IKHLKELNVPYAGTGNNLAEARAPSYKDTAKGRVALISACSSFANFGRAGDQRRDMKGRPGLNPLRYLSWYEARPETIEKLRQLEKELNLLEVMQAPDSYHFMKTKYVEGQNPGLHTQPHPGDMKGNLESIRDATKQADWILFTLHAHEGRPLDSEQPAEFMEEFARAAIDEGAHCFIGHGHHAMRGIEIRKGRPIFYSLGNFIFQNETVYKMPADFYERYGLDPYSGVVSDAFDARKDAKTKPGDSEHKWFTDDEKYWISVLPKMEFRGDELSELLLYPVELGMDKPRSQRGRPMLADVKYGKKILGVIKKLSEPYGTEIKIKDNVGTVQL
;
A
#
# COMPACT_ATOMS: atom_id res chain seq x y z
N ILE A 1 1.40 14.56 -14.62
CA ILE A 1 1.49 13.95 -15.98
C ILE A 1 2.23 14.86 -16.97
N LYS A 2 1.75 16.09 -17.26
CA LYS A 2 2.42 17.02 -18.20
C LYS A 2 3.95 17.11 -17.98
N HIS A 3 4.37 17.46 -16.77
CA HIS A 3 5.79 17.58 -16.42
C HIS A 3 6.58 16.27 -16.53
N LEU A 4 5.96 15.13 -16.21
CA LEU A 4 6.62 13.82 -16.37
C LEU A 4 6.88 13.52 -17.84
N LYS A 5 5.93 13.85 -18.73
CA LYS A 5 6.11 13.73 -20.18
C LYS A 5 7.20 14.66 -20.70
N GLU A 6 7.20 15.92 -20.27
CA GLU A 6 8.24 16.91 -20.63
C GLU A 6 9.64 16.44 -20.22
N LEU A 7 9.76 15.76 -19.08
CA LEU A 7 11.02 15.24 -18.56
C LEU A 7 11.33 13.79 -18.98
N ASN A 8 10.50 13.18 -19.83
CA ASN A 8 10.62 11.78 -20.27
C ASN A 8 10.75 10.77 -19.10
N VAL A 9 10.00 11.04 -18.03
CA VAL A 9 9.87 10.17 -16.85
C VAL A 9 8.65 9.27 -17.04
N PRO A 10 8.82 7.95 -17.16
CA PRO A 10 7.71 7.01 -17.28
C PRO A 10 6.83 7.05 -16.02
N TYR A 11 5.53 6.85 -16.18
CA TYR A 11 4.56 6.83 -15.08
C TYR A 11 3.44 5.83 -15.38
N ALA A 12 2.89 5.20 -14.35
CA ALA A 12 1.81 4.22 -14.47
C ALA A 12 0.73 4.45 -13.40
N GLY A 13 -0.41 3.78 -13.55
CA GLY A 13 -1.47 3.77 -12.55
C GLY A 13 -2.42 4.98 -12.58
N THR A 14 -2.38 5.78 -13.65
CA THR A 14 -3.35 6.86 -13.89
C THR A 14 -3.50 7.14 -15.38
N GLY A 15 -4.70 7.54 -15.80
CA GLY A 15 -5.01 7.80 -17.21
C GLY A 15 -6.32 8.55 -17.39
N ASN A 16 -6.65 8.87 -18.65
CA ASN A 16 -7.91 9.55 -18.99
C ASN A 16 -9.14 8.62 -18.90
N ASN A 17 -8.90 7.31 -18.85
CA ASN A 17 -9.90 6.26 -18.69
C ASN A 17 -9.25 5.05 -18.01
N LEU A 18 -10.06 4.03 -17.70
CA LEU A 18 -9.58 2.85 -16.98
C LEU A 18 -8.52 2.04 -17.75
N ALA A 19 -8.64 1.96 -19.09
CA ALA A 19 -7.68 1.25 -19.92
C ALA A 19 -6.30 1.92 -19.89
N GLU A 20 -6.24 3.26 -20.04
CA GLU A 20 -5.01 4.02 -19.91
C GLU A 20 -4.41 3.93 -18.50
N ALA A 21 -5.25 3.95 -17.46
CA ALA A 21 -4.76 3.85 -16.09
C ALA A 21 -4.11 2.50 -15.80
N ARG A 22 -4.64 1.42 -16.37
CA ARG A 22 -4.12 0.05 -16.26
C ARG A 22 -2.92 -0.24 -17.16
N ALA A 23 -2.75 0.54 -18.23
CA ALA A 23 -1.73 0.30 -19.22
C ALA A 23 -0.31 0.27 -18.59
N PRO A 24 0.53 -0.71 -18.97
CA PRO A 24 1.93 -0.68 -18.59
C PRO A 24 2.62 0.55 -19.19
N SER A 25 3.50 1.17 -18.40
CA SER A 25 4.47 2.14 -18.92
C SER A 25 5.78 1.42 -19.19
N TYR A 26 6.40 1.69 -20.34
CA TYR A 26 7.66 1.07 -20.73
C TYR A 26 8.83 2.05 -20.66
N LYS A 27 10.01 1.55 -20.30
CA LYS A 27 11.27 2.27 -20.41
C LYS A 27 12.33 1.36 -21.02
N ASP A 28 12.84 1.77 -22.17
CA ASP A 28 13.99 1.12 -22.81
C ASP A 28 15.29 1.53 -22.12
N THR A 29 16.14 0.55 -21.85
CA THR A 29 17.49 0.72 -21.32
C THR A 29 18.49 0.01 -22.21
N ALA A 30 19.78 0.24 -21.99
CA ALA A 30 20.83 -0.51 -22.70
C ALA A 30 20.82 -2.02 -22.41
N LYS A 31 20.08 -2.47 -21.38
CA LYS A 31 20.01 -3.89 -20.98
C LYS A 31 18.67 -4.55 -21.31
N GLY A 32 17.70 -3.81 -21.83
CA GLY A 32 16.36 -4.31 -22.10
C GLY A 32 15.27 -3.34 -21.68
N ARG A 33 14.03 -3.75 -21.87
CA ARG A 33 12.82 -2.98 -21.61
C ARG A 33 12.19 -3.35 -20.27
N VAL A 34 11.92 -2.33 -19.47
CA VAL A 34 11.21 -2.48 -18.19
C VAL A 34 9.78 -1.98 -18.35
N ALA A 35 8.81 -2.81 -17.98
CA ALA A 35 7.41 -2.45 -17.81
C ALA A 35 7.11 -2.12 -16.34
N LEU A 36 6.37 -1.03 -16.14
CA LEU A 36 5.85 -0.62 -14.84
C LEU A 36 4.33 -0.57 -14.91
N ILE A 37 3.67 -1.30 -14.02
CA ILE A 37 2.23 -1.24 -13.80
C ILE A 37 2.02 -0.80 -12.36
N SER A 38 1.06 0.09 -12.11
CA SER A 38 0.78 0.59 -10.77
C SER A 38 -0.72 0.61 -10.50
N ALA A 39 -1.11 0.29 -9.27
CA ALA A 39 -2.49 0.34 -8.81
C ALA A 39 -2.57 0.89 -7.38
N CYS A 40 -3.78 1.23 -6.94
CA CYS A 40 -4.06 1.69 -5.59
C CYS A 40 -5.32 1.01 -5.05
N SER A 41 -5.34 0.65 -3.75
CA SER A 41 -6.54 0.17 -3.03
C SER A 41 -7.15 1.22 -2.10
N SER A 42 -6.34 2.15 -1.60
CA SER A 42 -6.75 3.18 -0.64
C SER A 42 -7.04 4.52 -1.34
N PHE A 43 -8.29 4.76 -1.71
CA PHE A 43 -8.67 5.98 -2.42
C PHE A 43 -10.15 6.32 -2.24
N ALA A 44 -10.49 7.60 -2.40
CA ALA A 44 -11.89 8.02 -2.47
C ALA A 44 -12.54 7.52 -3.76
N ASN A 45 -13.78 7.02 -3.70
CA ASN A 45 -14.46 6.39 -4.84
C ASN A 45 -14.46 7.22 -6.13
N PHE A 46 -14.52 8.56 -6.02
CA PHE A 46 -14.48 9.50 -7.15
C PHE A 46 -13.08 9.71 -7.76
N GLY A 47 -12.02 9.14 -7.20
CA GLY A 47 -10.64 9.21 -7.71
C GLY A 47 -10.26 8.08 -8.69
N ARG A 48 -11.05 7.00 -8.72
CA ARG A 48 -10.82 5.82 -9.59
C ARG A 48 -10.92 6.17 -11.08
N ALA A 49 -10.26 5.50 -12.01
CA ALA A 49 -10.53 5.67 -13.44
C ALA A 49 -11.79 4.90 -13.87
N GLY A 50 -12.53 5.42 -14.86
CA GLY A 50 -13.74 4.78 -15.41
C GLY A 50 -13.56 4.34 -16.87
N ASP A 51 -14.23 3.25 -17.24
CA ASP A 51 -14.25 2.80 -18.63
C ASP A 51 -14.85 3.85 -19.57
N GLN A 52 -14.31 3.87 -20.79
CA GLN A 52 -14.90 4.64 -21.88
C GLN A 52 -16.06 3.84 -22.48
N ARG A 53 -17.14 4.54 -22.82
CA ARG A 53 -18.26 3.98 -23.58
C ARG A 53 -18.27 4.57 -24.99
N ARG A 54 -19.04 3.98 -25.91
CA ARG A 54 -19.13 4.45 -27.31
C ARG A 54 -19.58 5.91 -27.45
N ASP A 55 -20.33 6.39 -26.46
CA ASP A 55 -21.06 7.65 -26.43
C ASP A 55 -20.55 8.60 -25.31
N MET A 56 -19.57 8.19 -24.51
CA MET A 56 -19.04 8.99 -23.41
C MET A 56 -17.57 8.68 -23.15
N LYS A 57 -16.76 9.73 -23.03
CA LYS A 57 -15.34 9.60 -22.63
C LYS A 57 -15.25 8.91 -21.27
N GLY A 58 -14.20 8.10 -21.08
CA GLY A 58 -13.92 7.52 -19.77
C GLY A 58 -13.66 8.60 -18.73
N ARG A 59 -13.83 8.23 -17.46
CA ARG A 59 -13.51 9.13 -16.34
C ARG A 59 -12.01 9.06 -16.04
N PRO A 60 -11.28 10.18 -16.09
CA PRO A 60 -9.88 10.20 -15.67
C PRO A 60 -9.74 9.81 -14.20
N GLY A 61 -8.65 9.13 -13.87
CA GLY A 61 -8.39 8.73 -12.49
C GLY A 61 -7.26 7.73 -12.36
N LEU A 62 -7.17 7.09 -11.20
CA LEU A 62 -6.17 6.08 -10.89
C LEU A 62 -6.62 4.66 -11.28
N ASN A 63 -5.66 3.75 -11.42
CA ASN A 63 -5.93 2.32 -11.60
C ASN A 63 -6.33 1.66 -10.26
N PRO A 64 -7.57 1.19 -10.11
CA PRO A 64 -8.05 0.62 -8.87
C PRO A 64 -7.61 -0.84 -8.69
N LEU A 65 -7.30 -1.19 -7.46
CA LEU A 65 -7.41 -2.53 -6.91
C LEU A 65 -8.38 -2.49 -5.73
N ARG A 66 -9.68 -2.46 -6.02
CA ARG A 66 -10.70 -2.60 -4.97
C ARG A 66 -10.63 -3.99 -4.35
N TYR A 67 -11.23 -4.12 -3.19
CA TYR A 67 -11.42 -5.39 -2.51
C TYR A 67 -12.85 -5.48 -1.95
N LEU A 68 -13.30 -6.71 -1.77
CA LEU A 68 -14.47 -7.06 -0.99
C LEU A 68 -14.02 -7.25 0.46
N SER A 69 -14.89 -6.93 1.43
CA SER A 69 -14.62 -7.13 2.85
C SER A 69 -15.84 -7.67 3.57
N TRP A 70 -15.63 -8.58 4.51
CA TRP A 70 -16.68 -9.09 5.39
C TRP A 70 -16.07 -9.47 6.74
N TYR A 71 -16.92 -9.53 7.76
CA TYR A 71 -16.56 -10.15 9.02
C TYR A 71 -17.02 -11.60 9.03
N GLU A 72 -16.13 -12.54 9.30
CA GLU A 72 -16.54 -13.86 9.74
C GLU A 72 -16.97 -13.76 11.21
N ALA A 73 -18.10 -14.39 11.55
CA ALA A 73 -18.65 -14.39 12.89
C ALA A 73 -19.30 -15.73 13.21
N ARG A 74 -19.24 -16.15 14.48
CA ARG A 74 -19.92 -17.36 14.92
C ARG A 74 -21.45 -17.17 14.85
N PRO A 75 -22.23 -18.24 14.63
CA PRO A 75 -23.69 -18.16 14.56
C PRO A 75 -24.31 -17.44 15.76
N GLU A 76 -23.79 -17.65 16.98
CA GLU A 76 -24.30 -17.00 18.19
C GLU A 76 -24.05 -15.48 18.19
N THR A 77 -22.96 -15.03 17.56
CA THR A 77 -22.66 -13.61 17.40
C THR A 77 -23.64 -12.96 16.42
N ILE A 78 -23.95 -13.64 15.31
CA ILE A 78 -24.92 -13.13 14.33
C ILE A 78 -26.31 -13.04 14.96
N GLU A 79 -26.71 -14.01 15.78
CA GLU A 79 -28.00 -13.94 16.48
C GLU A 79 -28.06 -12.76 17.47
N LYS A 80 -26.97 -12.45 18.16
CA LYS A 80 -26.89 -11.23 18.98
C LYS A 80 -27.03 -9.95 18.16
N LEU A 81 -26.45 -9.90 16.96
CA LEU A 81 -26.61 -8.74 16.06
C LEU A 81 -28.08 -8.58 15.63
N ARG A 82 -28.79 -9.68 15.36
CA ARG A 82 -30.23 -9.65 15.06
C ARG A 82 -31.06 -9.15 16.24
N GLN A 83 -30.72 -9.56 17.46
CA GLN A 83 -31.39 -9.08 18.67
C GLN A 83 -31.15 -7.58 18.86
N LEU A 84 -29.91 -7.13 18.67
CA LEU A 84 -29.54 -5.73 18.75
C LEU A 84 -30.23 -4.88 17.67
N GLU A 85 -30.35 -5.38 16.44
CA GLU A 85 -31.09 -4.71 15.36
C GLU A 85 -32.53 -4.40 15.77
N LYS A 86 -33.20 -5.37 16.41
CA LYS A 86 -34.56 -5.22 16.94
C LYS A 86 -34.61 -4.26 18.13
N GLU A 87 -33.69 -4.40 19.09
CA GLU A 87 -33.62 -3.54 20.27
C GLU A 87 -33.42 -2.07 19.91
N LEU A 88 -32.58 -1.81 18.90
CA LEU A 88 -32.30 -0.47 18.38
C LEU A 88 -33.36 0.05 17.41
N ASN A 89 -34.39 -0.75 17.08
CA ASN A 89 -35.44 -0.41 16.11
C ASN A 89 -34.88 0.03 14.74
N LEU A 90 -33.89 -0.71 14.24
CA LEU A 90 -33.29 -0.41 12.94
C LEU A 90 -34.22 -0.85 11.79
N LEU A 91 -34.08 -0.17 10.65
CA LEU A 91 -34.79 -0.55 9.44
C LEU A 91 -34.29 -1.90 8.92
N GLU A 92 -35.21 -2.81 8.61
CA GLU A 92 -34.88 -4.05 7.94
C GLU A 92 -34.23 -3.76 6.58
N VAL A 93 -33.10 -4.42 6.34
CA VAL A 93 -32.38 -4.35 5.07
C VAL A 93 -32.50 -5.67 4.31
N MET A 94 -32.38 -5.60 2.99
CA MET A 94 -32.32 -6.80 2.15
C MET A 94 -31.12 -7.66 2.55
N GLN A 95 -31.38 -8.90 2.93
CA GLN A 95 -30.37 -9.89 3.29
C GLN A 95 -30.01 -10.77 2.08
N ALA A 96 -28.78 -11.27 2.05
CA ALA A 96 -28.35 -12.26 1.06
C ALA A 96 -28.47 -13.68 1.66
N PRO A 97 -28.65 -14.74 0.85
CA PRO A 97 -28.85 -16.09 1.38
C PRO A 97 -27.69 -16.65 2.21
N ASP A 98 -26.47 -16.19 1.93
CA ASP A 98 -25.21 -16.68 2.49
C ASP A 98 -24.58 -15.72 3.51
N SER A 99 -25.25 -14.61 3.85
CA SER A 99 -24.68 -13.58 4.71
C SER A 99 -25.72 -12.69 5.38
N TYR A 100 -25.35 -12.18 6.55
CA TYR A 100 -26.15 -11.25 7.31
C TYR A 100 -25.55 -9.85 7.25
N HIS A 101 -26.36 -8.84 6.97
CA HIS A 101 -25.98 -7.45 6.86
C HIS A 101 -26.52 -6.66 8.04
N PHE A 102 -25.60 -6.09 8.83
CA PHE A 102 -25.93 -5.23 9.96
C PHE A 102 -25.19 -3.90 9.79
N MET A 103 -25.92 -2.78 9.80
CA MET A 103 -25.36 -1.43 9.59
C MET A 103 -24.49 -1.29 8.32
N LYS A 104 -24.93 -1.91 7.21
CA LYS A 104 -24.21 -1.99 5.91
C LYS A 104 -22.92 -2.81 5.93
N THR A 105 -22.59 -3.47 7.05
CA THR A 105 -21.46 -4.39 7.17
C THR A 105 -21.91 -5.81 6.90
N LYS A 106 -21.17 -6.54 6.05
CA LYS A 106 -21.43 -7.95 5.72
C LYS A 106 -20.81 -8.86 6.78
N TYR A 107 -21.61 -9.79 7.31
CA TYR A 107 -21.21 -10.87 8.20
C TYR A 107 -21.46 -12.23 7.54
N VAL A 108 -20.51 -13.13 7.66
CA VAL A 108 -20.60 -14.52 7.17
C VAL A 108 -20.42 -15.46 8.35
N GLU A 109 -21.27 -16.50 8.44
CA GLU A 109 -21.15 -17.51 9.49
C GLU A 109 -19.87 -18.34 9.32
N GLY A 110 -19.11 -18.50 10.40
CA GLY A 110 -17.88 -19.28 10.39
C GLY A 110 -17.24 -19.45 11.78
N GLN A 111 -16.12 -20.16 11.81
CA GLN A 111 -15.42 -20.58 13.05
C GLN A 111 -14.18 -19.74 13.36
N ASN A 112 -13.74 -18.88 12.44
CA ASN A 112 -12.58 -18.01 12.54
C ASN A 112 -13.01 -16.55 12.51
N PRO A 113 -13.55 -15.98 13.61
CA PRO A 113 -14.03 -14.61 13.59
C PRO A 113 -12.93 -13.60 13.26
N GLY A 114 -13.25 -12.64 12.39
CA GLY A 114 -12.27 -11.66 11.96
C GLY A 114 -12.69 -10.92 10.70
N LEU A 115 -11.95 -9.87 10.36
CA LEU A 115 -12.09 -9.19 9.07
C LEU A 115 -11.37 -9.99 8.00
N HIS A 116 -12.10 -10.32 6.94
CA HIS A 116 -11.58 -10.95 5.74
C HIS A 116 -11.71 -10.02 4.55
N THR A 117 -10.79 -10.18 3.60
CA THR A 117 -10.77 -9.35 2.39
C THR A 117 -10.39 -10.16 1.16
N GLN A 118 -10.96 -9.82 0.01
CA GLN A 118 -10.63 -10.49 -1.26
C GLN A 118 -10.51 -9.45 -2.38
N PRO A 119 -9.60 -9.61 -3.37
CA PRO A 119 -9.52 -8.67 -4.49
C PRO A 119 -10.85 -8.61 -5.23
N HIS A 120 -11.28 -7.42 -5.64
CA HIS A 120 -12.47 -7.29 -6.46
C HIS A 120 -12.21 -8.01 -7.81
N PRO A 121 -13.03 -8.98 -8.23
CA PRO A 121 -12.71 -9.86 -9.36
C PRO A 121 -12.42 -9.12 -10.67
N GLY A 122 -13.18 -8.06 -10.97
CA GLY A 122 -12.97 -7.24 -12.17
C GLY A 122 -11.69 -6.38 -12.13
N ASP A 123 -11.20 -6.03 -10.93
CA ASP A 123 -9.96 -5.26 -10.80
C ASP A 123 -8.76 -6.21 -10.83
N MET A 124 -8.87 -7.37 -10.17
CA MET A 124 -7.89 -8.45 -10.28
C MET A 124 -7.69 -8.83 -11.75
N LYS A 125 -8.76 -9.20 -12.46
CA LYS A 125 -8.70 -9.59 -13.87
C LYS A 125 -8.03 -8.52 -14.74
N GLY A 126 -8.47 -7.26 -14.65
CA GLY A 126 -7.93 -6.20 -15.50
C GLY A 126 -6.46 -5.88 -15.25
N ASN A 127 -6.00 -5.98 -14.00
CA ASN A 127 -4.57 -5.81 -13.69
C ASN A 127 -3.74 -7.01 -14.15
N LEU A 128 -4.22 -8.25 -13.96
CA LEU A 128 -3.54 -9.45 -14.46
C LEU A 128 -3.46 -9.46 -16.00
N GLU A 129 -4.49 -8.99 -16.70
CA GLU A 129 -4.44 -8.79 -18.16
C GLU A 129 -3.33 -7.81 -18.58
N SER A 130 -3.10 -6.75 -17.80
CA SER A 130 -2.04 -5.78 -18.06
C SER A 130 -0.65 -6.37 -17.83
N ILE A 131 -0.49 -7.23 -16.81
CA ILE A 131 0.74 -8.01 -16.59
C ILE A 131 0.97 -8.95 -17.77
N ARG A 132 -0.05 -9.70 -18.19
CA ARG A 132 0.02 -10.63 -19.33
C ARG A 132 0.35 -9.93 -20.65
N ASP A 133 -0.11 -8.70 -20.85
CA ASP A 133 0.30 -7.93 -22.02
C ASP A 133 1.78 -7.54 -21.94
N ALA A 134 2.25 -7.11 -20.76
CA ALA A 134 3.64 -6.78 -20.53
C ALA A 134 4.60 -7.97 -20.72
N THR A 135 4.20 -9.22 -20.44
CA THR A 135 5.04 -10.41 -20.69
C THR A 135 5.38 -10.64 -22.16
N LYS A 136 4.63 -10.02 -23.08
CA LYS A 136 4.89 -10.10 -24.52
C LYS A 136 5.71 -8.93 -25.05
N GLN A 137 5.95 -7.92 -24.21
CA GLN A 137 6.45 -6.61 -24.64
C GLN A 137 7.67 -6.13 -23.85
N ALA A 138 8.03 -6.74 -22.72
CA ALA A 138 9.12 -6.30 -21.86
C ALA A 138 9.94 -7.46 -21.31
N ASP A 139 11.23 -7.19 -21.04
CA ASP A 139 12.16 -8.13 -20.44
C ASP A 139 11.96 -8.22 -18.92
N TRP A 140 11.56 -7.12 -18.27
CA TRP A 140 11.25 -7.08 -16.84
C TRP A 140 9.95 -6.36 -16.55
N ILE A 141 9.18 -6.88 -15.61
CA ILE A 141 7.83 -6.40 -15.30
C ILE A 141 7.73 -6.15 -13.81
N LEU A 142 7.53 -4.90 -13.44
CA LEU A 142 7.37 -4.44 -12.07
C LEU A 142 5.90 -4.06 -11.86
N PHE A 143 5.29 -4.63 -10.83
CA PHE A 143 3.97 -4.21 -10.37
C PHE A 143 4.10 -3.45 -9.05
N THR A 144 3.50 -2.26 -8.94
CA THR A 144 3.45 -1.51 -7.69
C THR A 144 2.02 -1.37 -7.18
N LEU A 145 1.85 -1.49 -5.86
CA LEU A 145 0.55 -1.29 -5.21
C LEU A 145 0.68 -0.27 -4.07
N HIS A 146 -0.07 0.83 -4.19
CA HIS A 146 -0.32 1.72 -3.06
C HIS A 146 -1.50 1.19 -2.23
N ALA A 147 -1.23 0.72 -1.01
CA ALA A 147 -2.22 0.13 -0.13
C ALA A 147 -1.91 0.42 1.34
N HIS A 148 -2.92 0.82 2.10
CA HIS A 148 -2.82 1.06 3.55
C HIS A 148 -3.34 -0.13 4.36
N GLU A 149 -4.16 -0.98 3.75
CA GLU A 149 -4.92 -2.02 4.43
C GLU A 149 -3.99 -3.08 5.04
N GLY A 150 -4.28 -3.48 6.27
CA GLY A 150 -3.56 -4.52 7.01
C GLY A 150 -4.52 -5.39 7.82
N ARG A 151 -4.01 -6.39 8.53
CA ARG A 151 -4.84 -7.20 9.43
C ARG A 151 -5.34 -6.36 10.60
N PRO A 152 -6.55 -6.61 11.12
CA PRO A 152 -6.97 -6.03 12.38
C PRO A 152 -5.97 -6.35 13.49
N LEU A 153 -5.66 -5.38 14.34
CA LEU A 153 -4.72 -5.48 15.48
C LEU A 153 -3.24 -5.73 15.12
N ASP A 154 -2.94 -6.08 13.87
CA ASP A 154 -1.58 -6.20 13.35
C ASP A 154 -1.49 -5.60 11.94
N SER A 155 -1.26 -4.30 11.88
CA SER A 155 -1.19 -3.58 10.61
C SER A 155 0.08 -3.90 9.80
N GLU A 156 1.11 -4.50 10.42
CA GLU A 156 2.35 -4.90 9.75
C GLU A 156 2.16 -6.19 8.93
N GLN A 157 1.07 -6.93 9.18
CA GLN A 157 0.58 -7.96 8.28
C GLN A 157 -0.32 -7.33 7.19
N PRO A 158 -0.07 -7.63 5.91
CA PRO A 158 -0.93 -7.15 4.83
C PRO A 158 -2.34 -7.76 4.93
N ALA A 159 -3.33 -7.04 4.39
CA ALA A 159 -4.68 -7.59 4.24
C ALA A 159 -4.67 -8.76 3.24
N GLU A 160 -5.60 -9.72 3.40
CA GLU A 160 -5.68 -10.95 2.58
C GLU A 160 -5.70 -10.66 1.09
N PHE A 161 -6.45 -9.64 0.67
CA PHE A 161 -6.54 -9.31 -0.75
C PHE A 161 -5.18 -8.89 -1.34
N MET A 162 -4.31 -8.28 -0.54
CA MET A 162 -2.98 -7.89 -0.98
C MET A 162 -2.10 -9.11 -1.18
N GLU A 163 -2.16 -10.08 -0.26
CA GLU A 163 -1.44 -11.35 -0.38
C GLU A 163 -1.90 -12.15 -1.59
N GLU A 164 -3.22 -12.31 -1.76
CA GLU A 164 -3.83 -13.01 -2.90
C GLU A 164 -3.44 -12.35 -4.22
N PHE A 165 -3.58 -11.02 -4.32
CA PHE A 165 -3.27 -10.30 -5.54
C PHE A 165 -1.76 -10.28 -5.86
N ALA A 166 -0.89 -10.08 -4.87
CA ALA A 166 0.57 -10.06 -5.08
C ALA A 166 1.08 -11.41 -5.59
N ARG A 167 0.59 -12.51 -5.00
CA ARG A 167 0.91 -13.87 -5.47
C ARG A 167 0.42 -14.11 -6.89
N ALA A 168 -0.82 -13.68 -7.19
CA ALA A 168 -1.38 -13.79 -8.54
C ALA A 168 -0.60 -12.95 -9.57
N ALA A 169 -0.13 -11.76 -9.20
CA ALA A 169 0.66 -10.90 -10.07
C ALA A 169 2.00 -11.56 -10.46
N ILE A 170 2.70 -12.17 -9.50
CA ILE A 170 3.92 -12.96 -9.77
C ILE A 170 3.59 -14.18 -10.63
N ASP A 171 2.50 -14.90 -10.33
CA ASP A 171 2.08 -16.08 -11.09
C ASP A 171 1.73 -15.77 -12.55
N GLU A 172 1.20 -14.58 -12.82
CA GLU A 172 0.86 -14.10 -14.17
C GLU A 172 2.09 -13.60 -14.96
N GLY A 173 3.23 -13.41 -14.28
CA GLY A 173 4.49 -13.11 -14.94
C GLY A 173 5.19 -11.83 -14.49
N ALA A 174 4.70 -11.12 -13.46
CA ALA A 174 5.47 -10.03 -12.86
C ALA A 174 6.79 -10.56 -12.28
N HIS A 175 7.89 -9.84 -12.52
CA HIS A 175 9.23 -10.17 -11.99
C HIS A 175 9.42 -9.68 -10.57
N CYS A 176 8.62 -8.70 -10.14
CA CYS A 176 8.65 -8.14 -8.79
C CYS A 176 7.31 -7.47 -8.48
N PHE A 177 6.83 -7.67 -7.25
CA PHE A 177 5.70 -6.95 -6.69
C PHE A 177 6.18 -6.00 -5.58
N ILE A 178 5.80 -4.73 -5.67
CA ILE A 178 6.28 -3.66 -4.80
C ILE A 178 5.09 -2.96 -4.12
N GLY A 179 4.80 -3.37 -2.90
CA GLY A 179 3.87 -2.71 -2.01
C GLY A 179 4.47 -1.44 -1.39
N HIS A 180 3.61 -0.45 -1.19
CA HIS A 180 3.90 0.77 -0.43
C HIS A 180 2.59 1.40 0.06
N GLY A 181 2.65 2.49 0.83
CA GLY A 181 1.46 3.18 1.38
C GLY A 181 1.20 2.88 2.86
N HIS A 182 1.54 1.69 3.36
CA HIS A 182 1.47 1.37 4.80
C HIS A 182 2.39 2.26 5.68
N HIS A 183 3.30 3.02 5.06
CA HIS A 183 4.32 3.88 5.68
C HIS A 183 5.38 3.15 6.53
N ALA A 184 5.12 1.93 7.00
CA ALA A 184 6.10 1.03 7.60
C ALA A 184 6.43 -0.12 6.65
N MET A 185 7.53 -0.82 6.93
CA MET A 185 7.89 -2.03 6.20
C MET A 185 6.90 -3.16 6.51
N ARG A 186 6.71 -4.07 5.56
CA ARG A 186 6.07 -5.38 5.74
C ARG A 186 6.98 -6.46 5.16
N GLY A 187 6.65 -7.72 5.45
CA GLY A 187 7.46 -8.87 5.07
C GLY A 187 7.77 -8.97 3.57
N ILE A 188 8.80 -9.75 3.28
CA ILE A 188 9.19 -10.17 1.93
C ILE A 188 8.78 -11.64 1.76
N GLU A 189 8.17 -11.96 0.64
CA GLU A 189 7.91 -13.34 0.19
C GLU A 189 8.66 -13.60 -1.11
N ILE A 190 9.35 -14.74 -1.21
CA ILE A 190 9.91 -15.22 -2.49
C ILE A 190 8.95 -16.25 -3.08
N ARG A 191 8.32 -15.91 -4.21
CA ARG A 191 7.40 -16.77 -4.94
C ARG A 191 7.97 -17.07 -6.32
N LYS A 192 8.18 -18.34 -6.66
CA LYS A 192 8.76 -18.77 -7.95
C LYS A 192 10.08 -18.04 -8.28
N GLY A 193 10.96 -17.89 -7.28
CA GLY A 193 12.23 -17.17 -7.42
C GLY A 193 12.09 -15.67 -7.63
N ARG A 194 10.90 -15.08 -7.45
CA ARG A 194 10.63 -13.65 -7.65
C ARG A 194 10.12 -12.99 -6.37
N PRO A 195 10.57 -11.77 -6.04
CA PRO A 195 10.26 -11.15 -4.77
C PRO A 195 8.92 -10.43 -4.78
N ILE A 196 8.21 -10.58 -3.66
CA ILE A 196 7.05 -9.79 -3.27
C ILE A 196 7.46 -8.98 -2.04
N PHE A 197 7.54 -7.67 -2.19
CA PHE A 197 7.70 -6.75 -1.07
C PHE A 197 6.32 -6.26 -0.65
N TYR A 198 5.77 -6.70 0.49
CA TYR A 198 4.41 -6.29 0.89
C TYR A 198 4.32 -4.82 1.31
N SER A 199 5.43 -4.23 1.76
CA SER A 199 5.64 -2.79 1.89
C SER A 199 7.12 -2.51 2.11
N LEU A 200 7.71 -1.60 1.33
CA LEU A 200 9.09 -1.12 1.57
C LEU A 200 9.16 0.02 2.61
N GLY A 201 8.01 0.48 3.14
CA GLY A 201 7.96 1.66 4.00
C GLY A 201 8.18 2.97 3.23
N ASN A 202 8.55 4.03 3.93
CA ASN A 202 8.80 5.33 3.31
C ASN A 202 10.22 5.39 2.71
N PHE A 203 10.34 5.83 1.45
CA PHE A 203 11.65 6.18 0.87
C PHE A 203 12.00 7.65 1.06
N ILE A 204 11.00 8.53 1.02
CA ILE A 204 11.09 9.96 1.33
C ILE A 204 9.91 10.29 2.23
N PHE A 205 10.16 11.02 3.32
CA PHE A 205 9.13 11.33 4.32
C PHE A 205 9.19 12.78 4.82
N GLN A 206 8.84 13.70 3.93
CA GLN A 206 8.89 15.14 4.16
C GLN A 206 7.49 15.72 4.38
N ASN A 207 6.83 15.28 5.45
CA ASN A 207 5.44 15.63 5.76
C ASN A 207 5.25 17.02 6.42
N GLU A 208 6.34 17.73 6.73
CA GLU A 208 6.35 19.01 7.48
C GLU A 208 7.21 20.09 6.83
N THR A 209 7.61 19.92 5.57
CA THR A 209 8.41 20.90 4.84
C THR A 209 7.72 21.41 3.58
N VAL A 210 6.43 21.11 3.40
CA VAL A 210 5.64 21.72 2.32
C VAL A 210 5.38 23.19 2.64
N TYR A 211 5.52 24.04 1.63
CA TYR A 211 5.45 25.50 1.78
C TYR A 211 4.04 26.06 1.95
N LYS A 212 3.01 25.27 1.63
CA LYS A 212 1.61 25.69 1.61
C LYS A 212 0.73 24.55 2.11
N MET A 213 -0.28 24.92 2.88
CA MET A 213 -1.39 24.05 3.27
C MET A 213 -2.72 24.71 2.89
N PRO A 214 -3.75 23.93 2.58
CA PRO A 214 -5.07 24.47 2.28
C PRO A 214 -5.78 24.93 3.57
N ALA A 215 -6.74 25.85 3.45
CA ALA A 215 -7.44 26.45 4.59
C ALA A 215 -8.07 25.40 5.54
N ASP A 216 -8.66 24.34 4.99
CA ASP A 216 -9.26 23.24 5.74
C ASP A 216 -8.26 22.48 6.62
N PHE A 217 -6.96 22.52 6.29
CA PHE A 217 -5.92 21.96 7.15
C PHE A 217 -5.74 22.79 8.43
N TYR A 218 -5.78 24.12 8.34
CA TYR A 218 -5.69 25.01 9.51
C TYR A 218 -6.92 24.86 10.40
N GLU A 219 -8.11 24.92 9.77
CA GLU A 219 -9.39 24.77 10.48
C GLU A 219 -9.48 23.43 11.22
N ARG A 220 -9.01 22.34 10.60
CA ARG A 220 -8.96 21.00 11.22
C ARG A 220 -8.23 20.98 12.55
N TYR A 221 -7.18 21.79 12.68
CA TYR A 221 -6.36 21.90 13.88
C TYR A 221 -6.66 23.16 14.71
N GLY A 222 -7.80 23.82 14.45
CA GLY A 222 -8.26 24.97 15.24
C GLY A 222 -7.46 26.26 15.03
N LEU A 223 -6.75 26.38 13.91
CA LEU A 223 -5.99 27.57 13.54
C LEU A 223 -6.79 28.45 12.57
N ASP A 224 -6.53 29.76 12.58
CA ASP A 224 -7.11 30.67 11.59
C ASP A 224 -6.49 30.43 10.21
N PRO A 225 -7.27 30.10 9.17
CA PRO A 225 -6.75 29.80 7.84
C PRO A 225 -6.18 31.02 7.09
N TYR A 226 -6.44 32.25 7.55
CA TYR A 226 -6.04 33.48 6.87
C TYR A 226 -4.76 34.10 7.42
N SER A 227 -4.58 34.08 8.75
CA SER A 227 -3.37 34.59 9.43
C SER A 227 -2.41 33.48 9.88
N GLY A 228 -2.87 32.23 9.92
CA GLY A 228 -2.06 31.10 10.35
C GLY A 228 -0.87 30.85 9.44
N VAL A 229 0.27 30.49 10.03
CA VAL A 229 1.47 30.09 9.30
C VAL A 229 1.62 28.57 9.27
N VAL A 230 2.23 28.06 8.21
CA VAL A 230 2.35 26.61 7.97
C VAL A 230 3.11 25.88 9.08
N SER A 231 4.11 26.54 9.71
CA SER A 231 4.86 25.97 10.83
C SER A 231 3.95 25.60 12.00
N ASP A 232 3.06 26.53 12.37
CA ASP A 232 2.14 26.38 13.50
C ASP A 232 1.10 25.31 13.19
N ALA A 233 0.69 25.19 11.92
CA ALA A 233 -0.19 24.11 11.47
C ALA A 233 0.43 22.72 11.63
N PHE A 234 1.74 22.59 11.44
CA PHE A 234 2.43 21.33 11.71
C PHE A 234 2.56 21.03 13.20
N ASP A 235 2.86 22.04 14.00
CA ASP A 235 2.95 21.89 15.46
C ASP A 235 1.59 21.52 16.05
N ALA A 236 0.52 22.21 15.64
CA ALA A 236 -0.85 21.91 16.06
C ALA A 236 -1.31 20.50 15.64
N ARG A 237 -0.90 20.02 14.46
CA ARG A 237 -1.15 18.64 14.04
C ARG A 237 -0.44 17.62 14.91
N LYS A 238 0.82 17.87 15.25
CA LYS A 238 1.61 16.99 16.11
C LYS A 238 1.00 16.90 17.51
N ASP A 239 0.57 18.03 18.05
CA ASP A 239 0.01 18.14 19.40
C ASP A 239 -1.50 17.86 19.46
N ALA A 240 -2.11 17.46 18.33
CA ALA A 240 -3.53 17.19 18.23
C ALA A 240 -3.94 16.04 19.16
N LYS A 241 -4.95 16.30 20.00
CA LYS A 241 -5.53 15.28 20.89
C LYS A 241 -6.50 14.40 20.11
N THR A 242 -6.53 13.11 20.45
CA THR A 242 -7.56 12.17 19.98
C THR A 242 -8.94 12.68 20.34
N LYS A 243 -9.89 12.63 19.40
CA LYS A 243 -11.30 12.95 19.66
C LYS A 243 -12.06 11.67 20.06
N PRO A 244 -13.14 11.77 20.84
CA PRO A 244 -14.01 10.62 21.13
C PRO A 244 -14.50 9.96 19.82
N GLY A 245 -14.37 8.63 19.74
CA GLY A 245 -14.76 7.84 18.56
C GLY A 245 -13.63 7.55 17.58
N ASP A 246 -12.50 8.26 17.68
CA ASP A 246 -11.29 7.95 16.91
C ASP A 246 -10.41 6.93 17.64
N SER A 247 -9.60 6.18 16.90
CA SER A 247 -8.51 5.39 17.50
C SER A 247 -7.51 6.32 18.19
N GLU A 248 -6.90 5.89 19.29
CA GLU A 248 -5.89 6.69 20.01
C GLU A 248 -4.86 7.26 19.02
N HIS A 249 -4.82 8.59 18.94
CA HIS A 249 -3.92 9.33 18.07
C HIS A 249 -2.48 9.12 18.56
N LYS A 250 -1.80 8.15 17.96
CA LYS A 250 -0.34 8.14 17.89
C LYS A 250 0.02 8.76 16.56
N TRP A 251 0.52 9.99 16.61
CA TRP A 251 0.97 10.65 15.40
C TRP A 251 2.06 9.78 14.76
N PHE A 252 1.94 9.50 13.46
CA PHE A 252 2.80 8.51 12.81
C PHE A 252 4.28 8.91 12.83
N THR A 253 4.65 10.15 13.15
CA THR A 253 6.07 10.50 13.31
C THR A 253 6.66 10.06 14.63
N ASP A 254 5.85 9.63 15.59
CA ASP A 254 6.32 9.29 16.94
C ASP A 254 6.75 7.82 17.04
N ASP A 255 6.42 7.01 16.03
CA ASP A 255 6.84 5.62 15.93
C ASP A 255 7.97 5.48 14.90
N GLU A 256 9.09 4.94 15.37
CA GLU A 256 10.32 4.77 14.61
C GLU A 256 10.14 3.93 13.34
N LYS A 257 9.16 3.00 13.30
CA LYS A 257 8.94 2.14 12.14
C LYS A 257 8.62 2.90 10.84
N TYR A 258 8.12 4.14 10.96
CA TYR A 258 7.81 5.01 9.83
C TYR A 258 9.03 5.79 9.31
N TRP A 259 10.15 5.75 10.05
CA TRP A 259 11.41 6.43 9.76
C TRP A 259 12.51 5.50 9.23
N ILE A 260 12.20 4.22 9.08
CA ILE A 260 13.14 3.21 8.60
C ILE A 260 12.59 2.51 7.35
N SER A 261 13.50 2.07 6.49
CA SER A 261 13.19 1.37 5.25
C SER A 261 14.39 0.52 4.82
N VAL A 262 14.22 -0.24 3.75
CA VAL A 262 15.33 -0.88 3.03
C VAL A 262 15.27 -0.52 1.57
N LEU A 263 16.44 -0.32 0.96
CA LEU A 263 16.60 -0.19 -0.48
C LEU A 263 16.95 -1.59 -1.04
N PRO A 264 16.02 -2.27 -1.73
CA PRO A 264 16.33 -3.53 -2.38
C PRO A 264 17.16 -3.29 -3.65
N LYS A 265 18.24 -4.06 -3.80
CA LYS A 265 19.00 -4.21 -5.04
C LYS A 265 18.80 -5.62 -5.55
N MET A 266 18.20 -5.75 -6.72
CA MET A 266 17.95 -7.02 -7.39
C MET A 266 18.92 -7.18 -8.58
N GLU A 267 19.54 -8.35 -8.70
CA GLU A 267 20.29 -8.74 -9.90
C GLU A 267 19.64 -9.95 -10.56
N PHE A 268 19.25 -9.80 -11.82
CA PHE A 268 18.65 -10.86 -12.63
C PHE A 268 19.68 -11.44 -13.61
N ARG A 269 19.67 -12.77 -13.79
CA ARG A 269 20.41 -13.50 -14.84
C ARG A 269 19.39 -14.15 -15.77
N GLY A 270 19.16 -13.52 -16.91
CA GLY A 270 17.99 -13.85 -17.72
C GLY A 270 16.71 -13.50 -16.97
N ASP A 271 15.82 -14.46 -16.82
CA ASP A 271 14.54 -14.33 -16.11
C ASP A 271 14.63 -14.65 -14.60
N GLU A 272 15.76 -15.20 -14.15
CA GLU A 272 15.93 -15.63 -12.76
C GLU A 272 16.56 -14.53 -11.89
N LEU A 273 15.97 -14.29 -10.72
CA LEU A 273 16.62 -13.47 -9.69
C LEU A 273 17.81 -14.25 -9.14
N SER A 274 19.01 -13.67 -9.25
CA SER A 274 20.26 -14.29 -8.82
C SER A 274 20.81 -13.71 -7.52
N GLU A 275 20.47 -12.46 -7.21
CA GLU A 275 20.85 -11.81 -5.96
C GLU A 275 19.78 -10.81 -5.54
N LEU A 276 19.46 -10.79 -4.24
CA LEU A 276 18.66 -9.75 -3.62
C LEU A 276 19.36 -9.24 -2.35
N LEU A 277 19.88 -8.03 -2.44
CA LEU A 277 20.50 -7.31 -1.33
C LEU A 277 19.55 -6.23 -0.79
N LEU A 278 19.58 -6.03 0.53
CA LEU A 278 18.81 -5.04 1.25
C LEU A 278 19.77 -4.08 1.94
N TYR A 279 19.75 -2.81 1.55
CA TYR A 279 20.52 -1.76 2.18
C TYR A 279 19.63 -1.00 3.17
N PRO A 280 19.99 -0.94 4.47
CA PRO A 280 19.16 -0.27 5.45
C PRO A 280 19.17 1.25 5.25
N VAL A 281 17.97 1.85 5.28
CA VAL A 281 17.74 3.27 5.07
C VAL A 281 17.10 3.86 6.32
N GLU A 282 17.64 4.99 6.78
CA GLU A 282 17.05 5.83 7.81
C GLU A 282 16.58 7.17 7.24
N LEU A 283 15.55 7.74 7.86
CA LEU A 283 14.96 9.02 7.50
C LEU A 283 15.19 10.10 8.55
N GLY A 284 16.00 9.82 9.58
CA GLY A 284 16.43 10.80 10.58
C GLY A 284 15.29 11.31 11.47
N MET A 285 14.59 10.41 12.17
CA MET A 285 13.50 10.73 13.12
C MET A 285 13.86 11.88 14.08
N ASP A 286 15.07 11.83 14.65
CA ASP A 286 15.56 12.78 15.65
C ASP A 286 16.18 14.05 15.04
N LYS A 287 16.19 14.17 13.69
CA LYS A 287 16.78 15.33 13.02
C LYS A 287 15.80 16.52 13.03
N PRO A 288 16.32 17.76 12.95
CA PRO A 288 15.48 18.94 12.77
C PRO A 288 14.56 18.80 11.55
N ARG A 289 13.41 19.49 11.58
CA ARG A 289 12.42 19.52 10.49
C ARG A 289 13.03 19.77 9.10
N SER A 290 14.07 20.60 9.03
CA SER A 290 14.78 20.94 7.78
C SER A 290 15.64 19.81 7.21
N GLN A 291 15.94 18.76 7.98
CA GLN A 291 16.84 17.67 7.60
C GLN A 291 16.18 16.28 7.65
N ARG A 292 15.11 16.09 8.44
CA ARG A 292 14.39 14.82 8.53
C ARG A 292 13.60 14.51 7.26
N GLY A 293 13.37 13.23 7.02
CA GLY A 293 12.60 12.72 5.89
C GLY A 293 13.40 12.45 4.62
N ARG A 294 14.70 12.76 4.61
CA ARG A 294 15.60 12.43 3.49
C ARG A 294 16.21 11.04 3.70
N PRO A 295 16.22 10.16 2.69
CA PRO A 295 16.86 8.85 2.78
C PRO A 295 18.38 8.97 2.94
N MET A 296 18.91 8.25 3.92
CA MET A 296 20.34 8.08 4.17
C MET A 296 20.59 6.59 4.44
N LEU A 297 21.77 6.09 4.03
CA LEU A 297 22.20 4.78 4.48
C LEU A 297 22.41 4.82 6.00
N ALA A 298 21.80 3.88 6.70
CA ALA A 298 21.97 3.76 8.14
C ALA A 298 23.40 3.30 8.48
N ASP A 299 23.93 3.78 9.60
CA ASP A 299 25.21 3.29 10.12
C ASP A 299 25.14 1.79 10.51
N VAL A 300 26.27 1.18 10.85
CA VAL A 300 26.34 -0.26 11.15
C VAL A 300 25.47 -0.67 12.35
N LYS A 301 25.33 0.19 13.36
CA LYS A 301 24.54 -0.12 14.56
C LYS A 301 23.06 -0.05 14.22
N TYR A 302 22.64 1.01 13.55
CA TYR A 302 21.24 1.25 13.21
C TYR A 302 20.77 0.34 12.08
N GLY A 303 21.62 0.10 11.09
CA GLY A 303 21.32 -0.79 9.97
C GLY A 303 21.11 -2.24 10.41
N LYS A 304 21.84 -2.75 11.42
CA LYS A 304 21.53 -4.06 12.04
C LYS A 304 20.12 -4.12 12.61
N LYS A 305 19.63 -3.04 13.23
CA LYS A 305 18.27 -2.96 13.78
C LYS A 305 17.25 -2.99 12.65
N ILE A 306 17.42 -2.15 11.63
CA ILE A 306 16.53 -2.06 10.47
C ILE A 306 16.44 -3.42 9.74
N LEU A 307 17.60 -4.04 9.49
CA LEU A 307 17.66 -5.36 8.85
C LEU A 307 17.05 -6.47 9.73
N GLY A 308 17.15 -6.34 11.04
CA GLY A 308 16.47 -7.22 11.99
C GLY A 308 14.95 -7.10 11.93
N VAL A 309 14.42 -5.88 11.76
CA VAL A 309 12.98 -5.63 11.59
C VAL A 309 12.46 -6.30 10.33
N ILE A 310 13.06 -6.03 9.16
CA ILE A 310 12.59 -6.64 7.91
C ILE A 310 12.75 -8.17 7.91
N LYS A 311 13.79 -8.69 8.57
CA LYS A 311 13.97 -10.13 8.79
C LYS A 311 12.78 -10.73 9.54
N LYS A 312 12.42 -10.16 10.70
CA LYS A 312 11.30 -10.62 11.52
C LYS A 312 9.97 -10.55 10.75
N LEU A 313 9.72 -9.44 10.05
CA LEU A 313 8.52 -9.26 9.24
C LEU A 313 8.39 -10.29 8.11
N SER A 314 9.51 -10.86 7.65
CA SER A 314 9.55 -11.84 6.55
C SER A 314 9.46 -13.30 7.02
N GLU A 315 9.52 -13.56 8.33
CA GLU A 315 9.42 -14.91 8.92
C GLU A 315 8.11 -15.65 8.56
N PRO A 316 6.92 -15.01 8.57
CA PRO A 316 5.67 -15.68 8.19
C PRO A 316 5.65 -16.21 6.76
N TYR A 317 6.50 -15.66 5.89
CA TYR A 317 6.64 -16.06 4.49
C TYR A 317 7.80 -17.02 4.25
N GLY A 318 8.48 -17.48 5.31
CA GLY A 318 9.61 -18.40 5.21
C GLY A 318 10.85 -17.80 4.57
N THR A 319 10.94 -16.47 4.45
CA THR A 319 12.06 -15.81 3.77
C THR A 319 13.23 -15.59 4.73
N GLU A 320 14.37 -16.22 4.45
CA GLU A 320 15.58 -16.08 5.25
C GLU A 320 16.42 -14.87 4.80
N ILE A 321 16.83 -14.03 5.75
CA ILE A 321 17.71 -12.90 5.51
C ILE A 321 18.98 -13.06 6.35
N LYS A 322 20.13 -13.14 5.66
CA LYS A 322 21.47 -13.15 6.27
C LYS A 322 22.02 -11.73 6.32
N ILE A 323 22.51 -11.30 7.48
CA ILE A 323 23.02 -9.94 7.68
C ILE A 323 24.53 -9.99 7.81
N LYS A 324 25.25 -9.32 6.90
CA LYS A 324 26.72 -9.21 6.92
C LYS A 324 27.13 -7.82 6.46
N ASP A 325 28.10 -7.21 7.13
CA ASP A 325 28.70 -5.92 6.75
C ASP A 325 27.66 -4.81 6.45
N ASN A 326 26.61 -4.74 7.27
CA ASN A 326 25.49 -3.80 7.15
C ASN A 326 24.61 -3.95 5.89
N VAL A 327 24.62 -5.14 5.29
CA VAL A 327 23.78 -5.51 4.15
C VAL A 327 22.99 -6.78 4.50
N GLY A 328 21.70 -6.81 4.17
CA GLY A 328 20.89 -8.01 4.23
C GLY A 328 20.92 -8.74 2.89
N THR A 329 21.20 -10.04 2.88
CA THR A 329 21.10 -10.90 1.69
C THR A 329 19.93 -11.85 1.88
N VAL A 330 18.93 -11.75 1.00
CA VAL A 330 17.79 -12.67 0.98
C VAL A 330 18.23 -13.99 0.34
N GLN A 331 17.89 -15.12 0.97
CA GLN A 331 18.12 -16.44 0.38
C GLN A 331 17.01 -16.73 -0.65
N LEU A 332 17.41 -17.15 -1.86
CA LEU A 332 16.52 -17.37 -3.01
C LEU A 332 16.19 -18.84 -3.23
#